data_AF-A0A2J9ERJ9-F1
#
_entry.id   AF-A0A2J9ERJ9-F1
#
_cell.length_a   1.000
_cell.length_b   1.000
_cell.length_c   1.000
_cell.angle_alpha   90.00
_cell.angle_beta   90.00
_cell.angle_gamma   90.00
#
_symmetry.space_group_name_H-M   'P 1'
#
loop_
_entity.id
_entity.type
_entity.pdbx_description
1 polymer ?
#
loop_
_entity_poly.entity_id
_entity_poly.type
_entity_poly.pdbx_seq_one_letter_code
_entity_poly.pdbx_strand_id
1 'polypeptide(L)'
;MIIEKADEPFLHTFFGEPVETIEPGSAQAESIRQALQSARAQRTVEVESDWKRNALFLALFVFLYAALGASLTLDLSRTTGHKSLDYALQAVPVLLAFSGFFVSLLFLFVTRSSARRQQNWERSIVLLEKYAGGNLYKQIMDLGARTTHYSFSAINVALALFICVTWVVMYNFFTFTTSGVIGSVISLFITTMTYVILDIQLLKPHRLDHEVPLGLEKEEERDDK
;
A
#
# COMPACT_ATOMS: atom_id res chain seq x y z
N MET A 1 -9.26 -14.13 -32.88
CA MET A 1 -9.95 -14.25 -31.57
C MET A 1 -10.81 -13.01 -31.41
N ILE A 2 -12.11 -13.16 -31.16
CA ILE A 2 -13.02 -12.02 -30.98
C ILE A 2 -12.81 -11.47 -29.57
N ILE A 3 -12.69 -10.15 -29.44
CA ILE A 3 -12.53 -9.49 -28.14
C ILE A 3 -13.88 -9.48 -27.42
N GLU A 4 -13.88 -9.87 -26.14
CA GLU A 4 -15.05 -9.73 -25.29
C GLU A 4 -15.27 -8.25 -24.94
N LYS A 5 -16.53 -7.81 -24.98
CA LYS A 5 -16.95 -6.42 -24.75
C LYS A 5 -16.46 -5.81 -23.41
N ALA A 6 -16.16 -6.65 -22.42
CA ALA A 6 -15.62 -6.22 -21.14
C ALA A 6 -14.12 -5.82 -21.20
N ASP A 7 -13.38 -6.33 -22.18
CA ASP A 7 -11.93 -6.15 -22.30
C ASP A 7 -11.54 -5.11 -23.38
N GLU A 8 -12.50 -4.71 -24.22
CA GLU A 8 -12.40 -3.61 -25.20
C GLU A 8 -11.72 -2.35 -24.64
N PRO A 9 -12.17 -1.74 -23.52
CA PRO A 9 -11.57 -0.48 -23.05
C PRO A 9 -10.10 -0.61 -22.67
N PHE A 10 -9.69 -1.76 -22.12
CA PHE A 10 -8.28 -2.02 -21.81
C PHE A 10 -7.46 -2.16 -23.09
N LEU A 11 -7.93 -2.96 -24.05
CA LEU A 11 -7.22 -3.25 -25.29
C LEU A 11 -7.13 -2.03 -26.20
N HIS A 12 -8.20 -1.22 -26.28
CA HIS A 12 -8.18 0.07 -26.99
C HIS A 12 -7.14 1.03 -26.41
N THR A 13 -7.07 1.10 -25.08
CA THR A 13 -6.06 1.93 -24.40
C THR A 13 -4.64 1.38 -24.60
N PHE A 14 -4.49 0.05 -24.60
CA PHE A 14 -3.20 -0.62 -24.76
C PHE A 14 -2.62 -0.46 -26.17
N PHE A 15 -3.46 -0.60 -27.20
CA PHE A 15 -3.04 -0.47 -28.61
C PHE A 15 -3.10 0.96 -29.14
N GLY A 16 -3.84 1.86 -28.47
CA GLY A 16 -4.11 3.22 -28.96
C GLY A 16 -5.16 3.28 -30.08
N GLU A 17 -5.73 2.15 -30.48
CA GLU A 17 -6.67 2.04 -31.61
C GLU A 17 -7.82 1.07 -31.30
N PRO A 18 -8.99 1.25 -31.96
CA PRO A 18 -10.09 0.30 -31.88
C PRO A 18 -9.71 -1.05 -32.51
N VAL A 19 -9.53 -2.09 -31.69
CA VAL A 19 -9.25 -3.46 -32.13
C VAL A 19 -10.47 -4.33 -31.81
N GLU A 20 -11.05 -4.98 -32.82
CA GLU A 20 -12.20 -5.89 -32.66
C GLU A 20 -11.79 -7.37 -32.63
N THR A 21 -10.69 -7.71 -33.31
CA THR A 21 -10.21 -9.09 -33.42
C THR A 21 -8.68 -9.17 -33.39
N ILE A 22 -8.15 -10.11 -32.60
CA ILE A 22 -6.70 -10.41 -32.57
C ILE A 22 -6.47 -11.72 -33.33
N GLU A 23 -5.78 -11.65 -34.46
CA GLU A 23 -5.42 -12.83 -35.24
C GLU A 23 -4.18 -13.53 -34.66
N PRO A 24 -4.19 -14.88 -34.54
CA PRO A 24 -3.03 -15.61 -34.05
C PRO A 24 -1.85 -15.47 -35.02
N GLY A 25 -0.70 -15.00 -34.51
CA GLY A 25 0.50 -14.74 -35.33
C GLY A 25 0.57 -13.35 -35.98
N SER A 26 -0.41 -12.49 -35.73
CA SER A 26 -0.35 -11.06 -36.09
C SER A 26 0.67 -10.29 -35.24
N ALA A 27 1.08 -9.11 -35.71
CA ALA A 27 1.94 -8.20 -34.94
C ALA A 27 1.31 -7.82 -33.57
N GLN A 28 -0.02 -7.73 -33.51
CA GLN A 28 -0.79 -7.47 -32.28
C GLN A 28 -0.71 -8.64 -31.29
N ALA A 29 -0.77 -9.88 -31.77
CA ALA A 29 -0.60 -11.06 -30.91
C ALA A 29 0.83 -11.13 -30.35
N GLU A 30 1.83 -10.73 -31.14
CA GLU A 30 3.23 -10.70 -30.69
C GLU A 30 3.48 -9.57 -29.68
N SER A 31 2.88 -8.38 -29.88
CA SER A 31 3.00 -7.28 -28.91
C SER A 31 2.35 -7.63 -27.56
N ILE A 32 1.22 -8.33 -27.56
CA ILE A 32 0.58 -8.84 -26.33
C ILE A 32 1.51 -9.84 -25.62
N ARG A 33 2.19 -10.73 -26.34
CA ARG A 33 3.14 -11.67 -25.74
C ARG A 33 4.33 -10.96 -25.12
N GLN A 34 4.88 -9.96 -25.80
CA GLN A 34 5.97 -9.12 -25.27
C GLN A 34 5.54 -8.33 -24.04
N ALA A 35 4.34 -7.75 -24.06
CA ALA A 35 3.77 -7.05 -22.92
C ALA A 35 3.50 -8.00 -21.74
N LEU A 36 3.04 -9.22 -21.99
CA LEU A 36 2.84 -10.24 -20.96
C LEU A 36 4.17 -10.62 -20.29
N GLN A 37 5.23 -10.83 -21.08
CA GLN A 37 6.58 -11.09 -20.54
C GLN A 37 7.09 -9.91 -19.71
N SER A 38 6.94 -8.69 -20.22
CA SER A 38 7.35 -7.47 -19.54
C SER A 38 6.57 -7.26 -18.23
N ALA A 39 5.26 -7.48 -18.23
CA ALA A 39 4.40 -7.38 -17.05
C ALA A 39 4.80 -8.41 -15.97
N ARG A 40 5.12 -9.65 -16.37
CA ARG A 40 5.62 -10.68 -15.44
C ARG A 40 6.97 -10.32 -14.83
N ALA A 41 7.88 -9.76 -15.63
CA ALA A 41 9.18 -9.29 -15.16
C ALA A 41 9.03 -8.11 -14.18
N GLN A 42 8.22 -7.12 -14.53
CA GLN A 42 7.95 -5.95 -13.68
C GLN A 42 7.29 -6.35 -12.35
N ARG A 43 6.27 -7.24 -12.37
CA ARG A 43 5.66 -7.79 -11.15
C ARG A 43 6.70 -8.42 -10.23
N THR A 44 7.65 -9.17 -10.78
CA THR A 44 8.69 -9.84 -9.98
C THR A 44 9.62 -8.81 -9.33
N VAL A 45 10.02 -7.77 -10.07
CA VAL A 45 10.84 -6.67 -9.54
C VAL A 45 10.10 -5.90 -8.45
N GLU A 46 8.80 -5.65 -8.63
CA GLU A 46 7.99 -4.97 -7.62
C GLU A 46 7.83 -5.79 -6.34
N VAL A 47 7.57 -7.10 -6.44
CA VAL A 47 7.49 -7.98 -5.28
C VAL A 47 8.79 -7.96 -4.47
N GLU A 48 9.94 -7.99 -5.14
CA GLU A 48 11.25 -7.90 -4.50
C GLU A 48 11.48 -6.55 -3.80
N SER A 49 11.06 -5.45 -4.45
CA SER A 49 11.11 -4.11 -3.87
C SER A 49 10.18 -3.94 -2.66
N ASP A 50 8.98 -4.51 -2.74
CA ASP A 50 7.99 -4.52 -1.66
C ASP A 50 8.51 -5.27 -0.43
N TRP A 51 9.15 -6.42 -0.63
CA TRP A 51 9.81 -7.16 0.44
C TRP A 51 10.89 -6.32 1.15
N LYS A 52 11.76 -5.66 0.39
CA LYS A 52 12.82 -4.79 0.95
C LYS A 52 12.25 -3.64 1.77
N ARG A 53 11.20 -2.99 1.27
CA ARG A 53 10.48 -1.94 2.00
C ARG A 53 9.88 -2.47 3.30
N ASN A 54 9.21 -3.62 3.27
CA ASN A 54 8.65 -4.24 4.47
C ASN A 54 9.73 -4.58 5.50
N ALA A 55 10.86 -5.15 5.06
CA ALA A 55 11.99 -5.45 5.94
C ALA A 55 12.55 -4.18 6.61
N LEU A 56 12.66 -3.08 5.87
CA LEU A 56 13.11 -1.80 6.41
C LEU A 56 12.15 -1.25 7.49
N PHE A 57 10.83 -1.30 7.24
CA PHE A 57 9.84 -0.90 8.24
C PHE A 57 9.89 -1.79 9.49
N LEU A 58 10.02 -3.11 9.33
CA LEU A 58 10.16 -4.04 10.46
C LEU A 58 11.41 -3.74 11.29
N ALA A 59 12.55 -3.48 10.64
CA ALA A 59 13.77 -3.07 11.34
C ALA A 59 13.57 -1.77 12.14
N LEU A 60 12.87 -0.78 11.55
CA LEU A 60 12.51 0.46 12.26
C LEU A 60 11.60 0.20 13.46
N PHE A 61 10.61 -0.68 13.35
CA PHE A 61 9.75 -1.04 14.49
C PHE A 61 10.53 -1.74 15.60
N VAL A 62 11.41 -2.69 15.25
CA VAL A 62 12.28 -3.35 16.24
C VAL A 62 13.14 -2.32 16.96
N PHE A 63 13.74 -1.38 16.23
CA PHE A 63 14.52 -0.29 16.81
C PHE A 63 13.67 0.58 17.75
N LEU A 64 12.47 0.98 17.33
CA LEU A 64 11.57 1.81 18.13
C LEU A 64 11.07 1.09 19.39
N TYR A 65 10.74 -0.20 19.30
CA TYR A 65 10.39 -1.02 20.46
C TYR A 65 11.56 -1.17 21.42
N ALA A 66 12.77 -1.39 20.91
CA ALA A 66 13.98 -1.46 21.74
C ALA A 66 14.29 -0.13 22.43
N ALA A 67 14.21 0.98 21.70
CA ALA A 67 14.42 2.32 22.24
C ALA A 67 13.38 2.67 23.33
N LEU A 68 12.12 2.28 23.12
CA LEU A 68 11.07 2.47 24.09
C LEU A 68 11.24 1.56 25.32
N GLY A 69 11.60 0.29 25.12
CA GLY A 69 11.92 -0.61 26.22
C GLY A 69 13.08 -0.11 27.07
N ALA A 70 14.12 0.42 26.42
CA ALA A 70 15.25 1.04 27.11
C ALA A 70 14.84 2.30 27.88
N SER A 71 14.01 3.18 27.29
CA SER A 71 13.59 4.42 27.97
C SER A 71 12.72 4.17 29.21
N LEU A 72 12.01 3.03 29.26
CA LEU A 72 11.20 2.63 30.42
C LEU A 72 11.98 1.87 31.50
N THR A 73 13.07 1.21 31.14
CA THR A 73 13.88 0.39 32.07
C THR A 73 15.06 1.13 32.65
N LEU A 74 15.57 2.14 31.96
CA LEU A 74 16.66 2.98 32.42
C LEU A 74 16.13 4.08 33.34
N ASP A 75 16.34 3.93 34.64
CA ASP A 75 15.94 4.86 35.71
C ASP A 75 16.84 6.13 35.68
N LEU A 76 16.72 6.95 34.64
CA LEU A 76 17.55 8.16 34.42
C LEU A 76 17.26 9.30 35.42
N SER A 77 16.09 9.28 36.08
CA SER A 77 15.69 10.34 37.03
C SER A 77 16.51 10.34 38.33
N ARG A 78 17.22 9.26 38.67
CA ARG A 78 18.06 9.24 39.88
C ARG A 78 19.41 9.96 39.71
N THR A 79 19.82 10.24 38.48
CA THR A 79 21.19 10.71 38.18
C THR A 79 21.34 12.21 37.99
N THR A 80 20.25 12.96 37.80
CA THR A 80 20.35 14.40 37.49
C THR A 80 19.42 15.22 38.37
N GLY A 81 19.95 15.87 39.41
CA GLY A 81 19.20 16.70 40.37
C GLY A 81 18.57 17.99 39.82
N HIS A 82 18.30 18.06 38.52
CA HIS A 82 17.70 19.22 37.85
C HIS A 82 16.26 18.91 37.41
N LYS A 83 15.28 19.60 38.02
CA LYS A 83 13.85 19.43 37.72
C LYS A 83 13.47 19.58 36.24
N SER A 84 14.24 20.35 35.45
CA SER A 84 13.99 20.51 34.00
C SER A 84 14.40 19.27 33.18
N LEU A 85 15.41 18.52 33.62
CA LEU A 85 15.83 17.28 32.98
C LEU A 85 14.83 16.15 33.24
N ASP A 86 14.24 16.10 34.44
CA ASP A 86 13.20 15.11 34.76
C ASP A 86 11.98 15.24 33.84
N TYR A 87 11.52 16.47 33.57
CA TYR A 87 10.42 16.69 32.61
C TYR A 87 10.78 16.30 31.18
N ALA A 88 12.01 16.58 30.74
CA ALA A 88 12.48 16.21 29.41
C ALA A 88 12.56 14.68 29.25
N LEU A 89 13.04 13.98 30.29
CA LEU A 89 13.12 12.52 30.32
C LEU A 89 11.74 11.85 30.33
N GLN A 90 10.77 12.43 31.03
CA GLN A 90 9.39 11.94 31.05
C GLN A 90 8.66 12.06 29.70
N ALA A 91 9.12 12.96 28.82
CA ALA A 91 8.59 13.15 27.47
C ALA A 91 9.17 12.18 26.43
N VAL A 92 10.32 11.55 26.70
CA VAL A 92 10.99 10.64 25.75
C VAL A 92 10.10 9.45 25.32
N PRO A 93 9.42 8.72 26.23
CA PRO A 93 8.52 7.65 25.85
C PRO A 93 7.35 8.11 24.97
N VAL A 94 6.83 9.32 25.23
CA VAL A 94 5.74 9.91 24.44
C VAL A 94 6.20 10.22 23.02
N LEU A 95 7.38 10.80 22.85
CA LEU A 95 7.96 11.10 21.54
C LEU A 95 8.26 9.84 20.74
N LEU A 96 8.78 8.80 21.39
CA LEU A 96 9.01 7.49 20.74
C LEU A 96 7.69 6.84 20.33
N ALA A 97 6.67 6.87 21.19
CA ALA A 97 5.35 6.32 20.88
C ALA A 97 4.66 7.10 19.74
N PHE A 98 4.79 8.43 19.70
CA PHE A 98 4.30 9.25 18.60
C PHE A 98 5.02 8.93 17.28
N SER A 99 6.34 8.78 17.34
CA SER A 99 7.16 8.42 16.16
C SER A 99 6.77 7.03 15.64
N GLY A 100 6.59 6.05 16.53
CA GLY A 100 6.14 4.71 16.16
C GLY A 100 4.73 4.69 15.60
N PHE A 101 3.80 5.49 16.16
CA PHE A 101 2.47 5.69 15.59
C PHE A 101 2.55 6.25 14.16
N PHE A 102 3.33 7.32 13.95
CA PHE A 102 3.48 7.92 12.62
C PHE A 102 4.08 6.93 11.59
N VAL A 103 5.16 6.22 11.96
CA VAL A 103 5.78 5.20 11.10
C VAL A 103 4.82 4.05 10.81
N SER A 104 3.98 3.66 11.77
CA SER A 104 2.97 2.61 11.58
C SER A 104 1.86 2.98 10.59
N LEU A 105 1.45 4.25 10.56
CA LEU A 105 0.53 4.75 9.54
C LEU A 105 1.14 4.71 8.15
N LEU A 106 2.38 5.17 8.01
CA LEU A 106 3.10 5.11 6.74
C LEU A 106 3.23 3.67 6.24
N PHE A 107 3.56 2.75 7.14
CA PHE A 107 3.63 1.32 6.84
C PHE A 107 2.28 0.79 6.35
N LEU A 108 1.18 1.09 7.04
CA LEU A 108 -0.16 0.68 6.64
C LEU A 108 -0.53 1.15 5.23
N PHE A 109 -0.27 2.42 4.89
CA PHE A 109 -0.53 2.95 3.55
C PHE A 109 0.33 2.29 2.48
N VAL A 110 1.62 2.11 2.77
CA VAL A 110 2.60 1.43 1.91
C VAL A 110 2.16 0.01 1.60
N THR A 111 1.80 -0.77 2.62
CA THR A 111 1.38 -2.16 2.48
C THR A 111 0.06 -2.28 1.73
N ARG A 112 -0.90 -1.39 1.99
CA ARG A 112 -2.18 -1.36 1.27
C ARG A 112 -2.02 -0.94 -0.19
N SER A 113 -1.12 0.00 -0.48
CA SER A 113 -0.81 0.42 -1.85
C SER A 113 -0.16 -0.72 -2.65
N SER A 114 0.84 -1.40 -2.05
CA SER A 114 1.45 -2.61 -2.61
C SER A 114 0.40 -3.70 -2.88
N ALA A 115 -0.51 -3.95 -1.92
CA ALA A 115 -1.60 -4.90 -2.09
C ALA A 115 -2.48 -4.63 -3.31
N ARG A 116 -2.89 -3.36 -3.48
CA ARG A 116 -3.70 -2.94 -4.63
C ARG A 116 -2.94 -3.08 -5.94
N ARG A 117 -1.67 -2.66 -5.97
CA ARG A 117 -0.82 -2.75 -7.16
C ARG A 117 -0.61 -4.20 -7.58
N GLN A 118 -0.37 -5.10 -6.63
CA GLN A 118 -0.26 -6.52 -6.89
C GLN A 118 -1.55 -7.08 -7.51
N GLN A 119 -2.71 -6.73 -6.94
CA GLN A 119 -4.00 -7.17 -7.49
C GLN A 119 -4.24 -6.63 -8.91
N ASN A 120 -3.82 -5.40 -9.20
CA ASN A 120 -3.91 -4.82 -10.54
C ASN A 120 -3.01 -5.55 -11.53
N TRP A 121 -1.76 -5.85 -11.17
CA TRP A 121 -0.86 -6.66 -11.99
C TRP A 121 -1.43 -8.04 -12.29
N GLU A 122 -2.01 -8.70 -11.30
CA GLU A 122 -2.61 -10.02 -11.46
C GLU A 122 -3.78 -9.98 -12.46
N ARG A 123 -4.64 -8.95 -12.38
CA ARG A 123 -5.73 -8.74 -13.37
C ARG A 123 -5.20 -8.49 -14.77
N SER A 124 -4.22 -7.59 -14.92
CA SER A 124 -3.63 -7.28 -16.22
C SER A 124 -2.94 -8.49 -16.85
N ILE A 125 -2.26 -9.32 -16.05
CA ILE A 125 -1.62 -10.55 -16.52
C ILE A 125 -2.66 -11.58 -16.98
N VAL A 126 -3.77 -11.76 -16.25
CA VAL A 126 -4.88 -12.65 -16.66
C VAL A 126 -5.44 -12.19 -18.02
N LEU A 127 -5.68 -10.89 -18.17
CA LEU A 127 -6.23 -10.31 -19.39
C LEU A 127 -5.27 -10.51 -20.57
N LEU A 128 -4.00 -10.13 -20.42
CA LEU A 128 -2.99 -10.32 -21.47
C LEU A 128 -2.80 -11.80 -21.83
N GLU A 129 -2.85 -12.71 -20.85
CA GLU A 129 -2.68 -14.14 -21.11
C GLU A 129 -3.84 -14.73 -21.93
N LYS A 130 -5.08 -14.31 -21.66
CA LYS A 130 -6.29 -14.70 -22.41
C LYS A 130 -6.12 -14.45 -23.91
N TYR A 131 -5.51 -13.33 -24.30
CA TYR A 131 -5.32 -12.95 -25.69
C TYR A 131 -3.97 -13.39 -26.29
N ALA A 132 -2.99 -13.74 -25.46
CA ALA A 132 -1.71 -14.31 -25.90
C ALA A 132 -1.80 -15.78 -26.36
N GLY A 133 -2.96 -16.43 -26.13
CA GLY A 133 -3.20 -17.84 -26.41
C GLY A 133 -2.82 -18.79 -25.25
N GLY A 134 -2.68 -18.25 -24.03
CA GLY A 134 -2.42 -19.03 -22.81
C GLY A 134 -3.57 -18.96 -21.82
N ASN A 135 -3.61 -19.89 -20.87
CA ASN A 135 -4.56 -19.85 -19.75
C ASN A 135 -3.95 -20.40 -18.45
N LEU A 136 -2.62 -20.43 -18.37
CA LEU A 136 -1.89 -21.10 -17.31
C LEU A 136 -2.09 -20.39 -15.97
N TYR A 137 -2.04 -19.06 -15.96
CA TYR A 137 -2.22 -18.29 -14.74
C TYR A 137 -3.65 -18.41 -14.20
N LYS A 138 -4.66 -18.37 -15.07
CA LYS A 138 -6.06 -18.63 -14.68
C LYS A 138 -6.25 -20.04 -14.15
N GLN A 139 -5.67 -21.05 -14.81
CA GLN A 139 -5.72 -22.42 -14.32
C GLN A 139 -5.04 -22.57 -12.95
N ILE A 140 -3.88 -21.96 -12.73
CA ILE A 140 -3.21 -21.98 -11.42
C ILE A 140 -4.10 -21.32 -10.35
N MET A 141 -4.76 -20.22 -10.69
CA MET A 141 -5.69 -19.54 -9.79
C MET A 141 -6.92 -20.41 -9.46
N ASP A 142 -7.50 -21.05 -10.48
CA ASP A 142 -8.68 -21.93 -10.33
C ASP A 142 -8.34 -23.24 -9.60
N LEU A 143 -7.15 -23.82 -9.82
CA LEU A 143 -6.67 -25.02 -9.12
C LEU A 143 -6.23 -24.73 -7.67
N GLY A 144 -5.78 -23.51 -7.37
CA GLY A 144 -5.42 -23.08 -6.01
C GLY A 144 -6.63 -22.89 -5.09
N ALA A 145 -7.84 -22.87 -5.63
CA ALA A 145 -9.08 -22.55 -4.93
C ALA A 145 -9.65 -23.74 -4.14
N ARG A 146 -8.98 -24.16 -3.06
CA ARG A 146 -9.62 -25.00 -2.02
C ARG A 146 -9.42 -24.45 -0.61
N THR A 147 -10.54 -23.90 -0.11
CA THR A 147 -11.01 -23.74 1.28
C THR A 147 -10.34 -22.79 2.30
N THR A 148 -9.19 -22.16 2.06
CA THR A 148 -8.71 -21.08 2.98
C THR A 148 -7.89 -20.03 2.25
N HIS A 149 -8.56 -19.10 1.56
CA HIS A 149 -7.93 -18.06 0.76
C HIS A 149 -7.49 -16.86 1.61
N TYR A 150 -6.44 -17.03 2.42
CA TYR A 150 -5.70 -15.87 2.91
C TYR A 150 -4.71 -15.44 1.84
N SER A 151 -4.99 -14.32 1.14
CA SER A 151 -3.97 -13.76 0.26
C SER A 151 -2.81 -13.26 1.12
N PHE A 152 -1.57 -13.57 0.72
CA PHE A 152 -0.38 -13.06 1.42
C PHE A 152 -0.42 -11.54 1.58
N SER A 153 -0.99 -10.87 0.59
CA SER A 153 -1.28 -9.44 0.61
C SER A 153 -2.26 -9.02 1.72
N ALA A 154 -3.37 -9.74 1.89
CA ALA A 154 -4.32 -9.48 2.97
C ALA A 154 -3.72 -9.73 4.36
N ILE A 155 -2.88 -10.77 4.51
CA ILE A 155 -2.15 -11.05 5.75
C ILE A 155 -1.23 -9.87 6.10
N ASN A 156 -0.46 -9.36 5.13
CA ASN A 156 0.43 -8.23 5.36
C ASN A 156 -0.33 -6.95 5.73
N VAL A 157 -1.47 -6.68 5.08
CA VAL A 157 -2.32 -5.53 5.46
C VAL A 157 -2.88 -5.70 6.87
N ALA A 158 -3.32 -6.90 7.24
CA ALA A 158 -3.81 -7.19 8.59
C ALA A 158 -2.68 -7.03 9.63
N LEU A 159 -1.46 -7.48 9.32
CA LEU A 159 -0.29 -7.30 10.18
C LEU A 159 0.07 -5.81 10.35
N ALA A 160 0.04 -5.04 9.26
CA ALA A 160 0.29 -3.59 9.33
C ALA A 160 -0.77 -2.87 10.18
N LEU A 161 -2.04 -3.28 10.06
CA LEU A 161 -3.13 -2.76 10.89
C LEU A 161 -2.93 -3.13 12.37
N PHE A 162 -2.54 -4.38 12.66
CA PHE A 162 -2.23 -4.83 14.01
C PHE A 162 -1.12 -3.97 14.64
N ILE A 163 0.00 -3.79 13.94
CA ILE A 163 1.11 -2.93 14.40
C ILE A 163 0.64 -1.48 14.60
N CYS A 164 -0.20 -0.96 13.70
CA CYS A 164 -0.74 0.38 13.85
C CYS A 164 -1.59 0.53 15.11
N VAL A 165 -2.46 -0.43 15.41
CA VAL A 165 -3.30 -0.42 16.60
C VAL A 165 -2.45 -0.49 17.87
N THR A 166 -1.41 -1.32 17.91
CA THR A 166 -0.52 -1.39 19.09
C THR A 166 0.15 -0.04 19.36
N TRP A 167 0.65 0.64 18.33
CA TRP A 167 1.24 1.97 18.49
C TRP A 167 0.22 3.04 18.90
N VAL A 168 -1.02 2.99 18.39
CA VAL A 168 -2.11 3.90 18.82
C VAL A 168 -2.39 3.74 20.31
N VAL A 169 -2.51 2.50 20.79
CA VAL A 169 -2.76 2.21 22.21
C VAL A 169 -1.60 2.72 23.06
N MET A 170 -0.36 2.43 22.66
CA MET A 170 0.83 2.87 23.39
C MET A 170 0.96 4.40 23.42
N TYR A 171 0.73 5.09 22.29
CA TYR A 171 0.78 6.54 22.22
C TYR A 171 -0.24 7.20 23.15
N ASN A 172 -1.49 6.73 23.16
CA ASN A 172 -2.50 7.25 24.07
C ASN A 172 -2.17 6.94 25.54
N PHE A 173 -1.68 5.73 25.83
CA PHE A 173 -1.28 5.33 27.18
C PHE A 173 -0.16 6.24 27.72
N PHE A 174 0.95 6.40 26.98
CA PHE A 174 2.06 7.23 27.43
C PHE A 174 1.69 8.71 27.53
N THR A 175 0.85 9.21 26.62
CA THR A 175 0.39 10.60 26.69
C THR A 175 -0.50 10.83 27.93
N PHE A 176 -1.36 9.87 28.26
CA PHE A 176 -2.16 9.91 29.49
C PHE A 176 -1.29 9.88 30.75
N THR A 177 -0.29 9.00 30.82
CA THR A 177 0.59 8.89 32.00
C THR A 177 1.51 10.09 32.20
N THR A 178 1.98 10.72 31.12
CA THR A 178 2.94 11.84 31.20
C THR A 178 2.25 13.20 31.31
N SER A 179 1.20 13.43 30.52
CA SER A 179 0.56 14.76 30.38
C SER A 179 -0.82 14.84 31.04
N GLY A 180 -1.27 13.74 31.68
CA GLY A 180 -2.56 13.67 32.36
C GLY A 180 -3.74 13.88 31.41
N VAL A 181 -4.83 14.45 31.96
CA VAL A 181 -6.10 14.59 31.25
C VAL A 181 -5.97 15.47 30.01
N ILE A 182 -5.26 16.60 30.09
CA ILE A 182 -5.14 17.56 28.98
C ILE A 182 -4.44 16.91 27.78
N GLY A 183 -3.32 16.21 28.01
CA GLY A 183 -2.62 15.52 26.94
C GLY A 183 -3.45 14.38 26.34
N SER A 184 -4.20 13.66 27.17
CA SER A 184 -5.04 12.56 26.68
C SER A 184 -6.17 13.01 25.75
N VAL A 185 -6.75 14.20 25.99
CA VAL A 185 -7.76 14.79 25.09
C VAL A 185 -7.13 15.11 23.74
N ILE A 186 -5.90 15.66 23.74
CA ILE A 186 -5.18 15.98 22.51
C ILE A 186 -4.80 14.71 21.74
N SER A 187 -4.26 13.68 22.41
CA SER A 187 -3.91 12.42 21.74
C SER A 187 -5.13 11.69 21.19
N LEU A 188 -6.25 11.72 21.92
CA LEU A 188 -7.51 11.13 21.46
C LEU A 188 -8.06 11.89 20.26
N PHE A 189 -7.97 13.22 20.23
CA PHE A 189 -8.30 14.02 19.05
C PHE A 189 -7.43 13.65 17.84
N ILE A 190 -6.11 13.55 18.00
CA ILE A 190 -5.19 13.19 16.90
C ILE A 190 -5.51 11.78 16.36
N THR A 191 -5.71 10.81 17.25
CA THR A 191 -5.96 9.42 16.85
C THR A 191 -7.34 9.23 16.22
N THR A 192 -8.37 9.93 16.73
CA THR A 192 -9.71 9.94 16.10
C THR A 192 -9.72 10.63 14.75
N MET A 193 -9.05 11.78 14.60
CA MET A 193 -8.88 12.43 13.29
C MET A 193 -8.16 11.52 12.29
N THR A 194 -7.10 10.83 12.75
CA THR A 194 -6.39 9.86 11.90
C THR A 194 -7.30 8.70 11.48
N TYR A 195 -8.11 8.17 12.40
CA TYR A 195 -9.09 7.14 12.09
C TYR A 195 -10.11 7.61 11.05
N VAL A 196 -10.66 8.82 11.19
CA VAL A 196 -11.59 9.41 10.21
C VAL A 196 -10.93 9.57 8.84
N ILE A 197 -9.68 10.05 8.79
CA ILE A 197 -8.93 10.14 7.53
C ILE A 197 -8.75 8.75 6.93
N LEU A 198 -8.35 7.76 7.72
CA LEU A 198 -8.22 6.38 7.27
C LEU A 198 -9.54 5.85 6.72
N ASP A 199 -10.65 6.08 7.42
CA ASP A 199 -12.00 5.64 7.02
C ASP A 199 -12.44 6.31 5.71
N ILE A 200 -12.23 7.63 5.55
CA ILE A 200 -12.49 8.33 4.28
C ILE A 200 -11.63 7.75 3.14
N GLN A 201 -10.35 7.50 3.38
CA GLN A 201 -9.46 6.88 2.39
C GLN A 201 -9.80 5.40 2.13
N LEU A 202 -10.49 4.74 3.07
CA LEU A 202 -11.00 3.39 2.94
C LEU A 202 -12.28 3.35 2.11
N LEU A 203 -13.17 4.32 2.34
CA LEU A 203 -14.48 4.46 1.73
C LEU A 203 -14.44 5.03 0.32
N LYS A 204 -13.40 5.79 -0.05
CA LYS A 204 -13.21 6.24 -1.44
C LYS A 204 -13.07 5.01 -2.34
N PRO A 205 -14.11 4.66 -3.14
CA PRO A 205 -13.97 3.67 -4.18
C PRO A 205 -13.02 4.31 -5.19
N HIS A 206 -11.93 3.62 -5.51
CA HIS A 206 -11.07 4.07 -6.59
C HIS A 206 -11.85 3.83 -7.88
N ARG A 207 -12.58 4.86 -8.34
CA ARG A 207 -13.15 4.90 -9.68
C ARG A 207 -11.97 4.86 -10.65
N LEU A 208 -11.81 3.74 -11.33
CA LEU A 208 -10.96 3.62 -12.53
C LEU A 208 -11.62 4.26 -13.76
N ASP A 209 -12.81 4.88 -13.59
CA ASP A 209 -13.53 5.52 -14.68
C ASP A 209 -13.14 7.01 -14.72
N HIS A 210 -12.42 7.40 -15.78
CA HIS A 210 -12.07 8.76 -16.20
C HIS A 210 -10.84 9.45 -15.57
N GLU A 211 -9.67 8.83 -15.63
CA GLU A 211 -8.45 9.62 -15.88
C GLU A 211 -7.95 9.26 -17.29
N VAL A 212 -8.36 10.07 -18.27
CA VAL A 212 -7.63 10.17 -19.54
C VAL A 212 -6.19 10.55 -19.15
N PRO A 213 -5.16 9.82 -19.62
CA PRO A 213 -3.79 10.14 -19.27
C PRO A 213 -3.48 11.60 -19.64
N LEU A 214 -3.17 12.40 -18.62
CA LEU A 214 -2.62 13.75 -18.74
C LEU A 214 -1.34 13.66 -19.58
N GLY A 215 -1.45 13.95 -20.88
CA GLY A 215 -0.35 13.83 -21.82
C GLY A 215 -0.74 13.81 -23.31
N LEU A 216 -2.04 13.71 -23.64
CA LEU A 216 -2.54 13.91 -25.00
C LEU A 216 -3.52 15.09 -25.03
N GLU A 217 -3.01 16.28 -24.73
CA GLU A 217 -3.69 17.49 -25.20
C GLU A 217 -3.59 17.51 -26.73
N LYS A 218 -4.75 17.62 -27.37
CA LYS A 218 -4.93 17.71 -28.82
C LYS A 218 -4.12 18.88 -29.39
N GLU A 219 -2.98 18.61 -30.00
CA GLU A 219 -2.53 19.39 -31.15
C GLU A 219 -3.29 18.86 -32.36
N GLU A 220 -4.43 19.47 -32.68
CA GLU A 220 -4.99 19.59 -34.05
C GLU A 220 -6.41 20.21 -33.96
N GLU A 221 -6.47 21.52 -34.23
CA GLU A 221 -7.45 22.18 -35.10
C GLU A 221 -7.19 23.69 -35.03
N ARG A 222 -6.16 24.13 -35.75
CA ARG A 222 -6.06 25.51 -36.19
C ARG A 222 -5.43 25.54 -37.59
N ASP A 223 -6.17 24.98 -38.54
CA ASP A 223 -6.16 25.44 -39.93
C ASP A 223 -7.58 25.32 -40.48
N ASP A 224 -7.93 26.29 -41.32
CA ASP A 224 -9.22 26.52 -42.02
C ASP A 224 -10.38 27.18 -41.25
N LYS A 225 -10.26 28.50 -41.05
CA LYS A 225 -11.14 29.49 -41.71
C LYS A 225 -10.69 30.94 -41.56
#